data_AF-A0A932LHV1-F1
#
_entry.id   AF-A0A932LHV1-F1
#
_cell.length_a   1.000
_cell.length_b   1.000
_cell.length_c   1.000
_cell.angle_alpha   90.00
_cell.angle_beta   90.00
_cell.angle_gamma   90.00
#
_symmetry.space_group_name_H-M   'P 1'
#
loop_
_entity.id
_entity.type
_entity.pdbx_description
1 polymer ?
#
loop_
_entity_poly.entity_id
_entity_poly.type
_entity_poly.pdbx_seq_one_letter_code
_entity_poly.pdbx_strand_id
1 'polypeptide(L)' 'MSPISYVAAGFPPTILLHGTADTMIPVEASLQLYEAFREAGVPIELHVLEGVTHIFDAHQDFA' A
#
# COMPACT_ATOMS: atom_id res chain seq x y z
N MET A 1 11.23 -7.44 -11.22
CA MET A 1 9.92 -8.10 -11.07
C MET A 1 9.12 -7.27 -10.08
N SER A 2 7.87 -6.88 -10.39
CA SER A 2 7.04 -5.99 -9.55
C SER A 2 5.75 -6.71 -9.12
N PRO A 3 5.27 -6.57 -7.87
CA PRO A 3 4.01 -7.19 -7.43
C PRO A 3 2.81 -6.83 -8.30
N ILE A 4 2.78 -5.61 -8.87
CA ILE A 4 1.67 -5.13 -9.70
C ILE A 4 1.42 -6.02 -10.93
N SER A 5 2.44 -6.73 -11.44
CA SER A 5 2.29 -7.63 -12.58
C SER A 5 1.57 -8.95 -12.26
N TYR A 6 1.23 -9.19 -10.99
CA TYR A 6 0.54 -10.40 -10.51
C TYR A 6 -0.87 -10.13 -10.00
N VAL A 7 -1.34 -8.89 -10.08
CA VAL A 7 -2.71 -8.54 -9.72
C VAL A 7 -3.67 -9.25 -10.68
N ALA A 8 -4.62 -9.99 -10.12
CA ALA A 8 -5.62 -10.73 -10.88
C ALA A 8 -6.91 -10.86 -10.08
N ALA A 9 -8.02 -11.10 -10.79
CA ALA A 9 -9.30 -11.41 -10.17
C ALA A 9 -9.17 -12.66 -9.27
N GLY A 10 -9.77 -12.62 -8.07
CA GLY A 10 -9.69 -13.70 -7.09
C GLY A 10 -8.53 -13.61 -6.10
N PHE A 11 -7.73 -12.54 -6.16
CA PHE A 11 -6.78 -12.23 -5.09
C PHE A 11 -7.52 -12.05 -3.75
N PRO A 12 -6.96 -12.48 -2.60
CA PRO A 12 -7.60 -12.28 -1.31
C PRO A 12 -7.80 -10.79 -0.99
N PRO A 13 -8.79 -10.46 -0.13
CA PRO A 13 -8.91 -9.12 0.42
C PRO A 13 -7.57 -8.63 0.96
N THR A 14 -7.18 -7.43 0.57
CA THR A 14 -5.84 -6.89 0.83
C THR A 14 -5.94 -5.51 1.51
N ILE A 15 -4.97 -5.19 2.36
CA ILE A 15 -4.78 -3.86 2.93
C ILE A 15 -3.36 -3.39 2.62
N LEU A 16 -3.23 -2.12 2.25
CA LEU A 16 -1.95 -1.43 2.06
C LEU A 16 -1.83 -0.32 3.11
N LEU A 17 -0.66 -0.25 3.75
CA LEU A 17 -0.28 0.80 4.70
C LEU A 17 1.00 1.45 4.16
N HIS A 18 1.06 2.77 4.05
CA HIS A 18 2.24 3.47 3.54
C HIS A 18 2.37 4.88 4.13
N GLY A 19 3.56 5.23 4.62
CA GLY A 19 3.83 6.55 5.20
C GLY A 19 4.27 7.59 4.16
N THR A 20 3.73 8.82 4.20
CA THR A 20 4.07 9.85 3.20
C THR A 20 5.49 10.41 3.31
N ALA A 21 6.18 10.16 4.42
CA ALA A 21 7.58 10.51 4.62
C ALA A 21 8.53 9.31 4.41
N ASP A 22 8.07 8.22 3.78
CA ASP A 22 8.94 7.14 3.35
C ASP A 22 9.88 7.61 2.23
N THR A 23 11.19 7.60 2.52
CA THR A 23 12.23 7.97 1.56
C THR A 23 12.89 6.75 0.90
N MET A 24 12.52 5.53 1.30
CA MET A 24 13.03 4.28 0.74
C MET A 24 12.16 3.81 -0.42
N ILE A 25 10.83 3.90 -0.26
CA ILE A 25 9.86 3.51 -1.27
C ILE A 25 8.89 4.67 -1.48
N PRO A 26 8.70 5.16 -2.72
CA PRO A 26 7.70 6.20 -2.99
C PRO A 26 6.27 5.71 -2.74
N VAL A 27 5.43 6.56 -2.15
CA VAL A 27 4.01 6.26 -1.85
C VAL A 27 3.21 5.94 -3.13
N GLU A 28 3.64 6.45 -4.27
CA GLU A 28 3.05 6.19 -5.58
C GLU A 28 3.03 4.70 -5.92
N ALA A 29 3.98 3.91 -5.41
CA ALA A 29 3.96 2.46 -5.60
C ALA A 29 2.72 1.81 -4.97
N SER A 30 2.33 2.24 -3.77
CA SER A 30 1.11 1.78 -3.10
C SER A 30 -0.15 2.30 -3.79
N LEU A 31 -0.14 3.56 -4.26
CA LEU A 31 -1.27 4.13 -5.03
C LEU A 31 -1.51 3.36 -6.33
N GLN A 32 -0.46 3.05 -7.09
CA GLN A 32 -0.55 2.28 -8.33
C GLN A 32 -1.06 0.86 -8.08
N LEU A 33 -0.58 0.19 -7.03
CA LEU A 33 -1.02 -1.15 -6.68
C LEU A 33 -2.48 -1.17 -6.21
N TYR A 34 -2.92 -0.16 -5.44
CA TYR A 34 -4.31 0.02 -5.03
C TYR A 34 -5.23 0.14 -6.25
N GLU A 35 -4.89 0.99 -7.22
CA GLU A 35 -5.69 1.15 -8.43
C GLU A 35 -5.76 -0.14 -9.25
N ALA A 36 -4.64 -0.86 -9.40
CA ALA A 36 -4.63 -2.15 -10.09
C ALA A 36 -5.55 -3.17 -9.41
N PHE A 37 -5.53 -3.27 -8.06
CA PHE A 37 -6.44 -4.15 -7.33
C PHE A 37 -7.90 -3.73 -7.46
N ARG A 38 -8.18 -2.42 -7.39
CA ARG A 38 -9.52 -1.85 -7.56
C ARG A 38 -10.08 -2.18 -8.96
N GLU A 39 -9.26 -2.03 -10.00
CA GLU A 39 -9.63 -2.35 -11.39
C GLU A 39 -9.86 -3.85 -11.59
N ALA A 40 -9.09 -4.71 -10.90
CA ALA A 40 -9.26 -6.16 -10.93
C ALA A 40 -10.46 -6.67 -10.08
N GLY A 41 -11.19 -5.77 -9.40
CA GLY A 41 -12.34 -6.12 -8.57
C GLY A 41 -11.97 -6.82 -7.27
N VAL A 42 -10.73 -6.69 -6.80
CA VAL A 42 -10.26 -7.25 -5.54
C VAL A 42 -10.68 -6.33 -4.39
N PRO A 43 -11.24 -6.85 -3.28
CA PRO A 43 -11.47 -6.04 -2.08
C PRO A 43 -10.14 -5.49 -1.55
N ILE A 44 -10.00 -4.17 -1.53
CA ILE A 44 -8.73 -3.51 -1.22
C ILE A 44 -8.98 -2.28 -0.35
N GLU A 45 -8.11 -2.09 0.64
CA GLU A 45 -7.99 -0.86 1.42
C GLU A 45 -6.60 -0.27 1.27
N LEU A 46 -6.50 1.06 1.31
CA LEU A 46 -5.25 1.79 1.36
C LEU A 46 -5.33 2.86 2.46
N HIS A 47 -4.38 2.80 3.38
CA HIS A 47 -4.21 3.82 4.42
C HIS A 47 -2.86 4.52 4.22
N VAL A 48 -2.94 5.79 3.87
CA VAL A 48 -1.77 6.66 3.71
C VAL A 48 -1.56 7.42 5.01
N LEU A 49 -0.41 7.19 5.65
CA LEU A 49 -0.10 7.72 6.97
C LEU A 49 0.74 8.99 6.83
N GLU A 50 0.14 10.13 7.14
CA GLU A 50 0.79 11.43 6.94
C GLU A 50 2.01 11.61 7.86
N GLY A 51 3.16 12.00 7.28
CA GLY A 51 4.41 12.28 8.00
C GLY A 51 5.14 11.03 8.51
N VAL A 52 4.60 9.83 8.29
CA VAL A 52 5.20 8.57 8.76
C VAL A 52 6.29 8.12 7.79
N THR A 53 7.42 7.68 8.33
CA THR A 53 8.57 7.17 7.56
C THR A 53 8.41 5.67 7.26
N HIS A 54 9.41 5.05 6.62
CA HIS A 54 9.39 3.64 6.22
C HIS A 54 9.03 2.66 7.37
N ILE A 55 9.48 2.95 8.59
CA ILE A 55 9.24 2.12 9.77
C ILE A 55 8.01 2.67 10.51
N PHE A 56 6.82 2.31 10.03
CA PHE A 56 5.55 2.81 10.58
C PHE A 56 5.16 2.17 11.91
N ASP A 57 5.59 0.92 12.16
CA ASP A 57 5.27 0.12 13.35
C ASP A 57 6.08 0.52 14.59
N ALA A 58 7.14 1.33 14.42
CA ALA A 58 7.89 1.93 15.52
C ALA A 58 7.38 3.33 15.90
N HIS A 59 6.43 3.89 15.14
CA HIS A 59 5.88 5.21 15.40
C HIS A 59 4.89 5.14 16.57
N GLN A 60 5.02 6.03 17.56
CA GLN A 60 4.32 5.94 18.84
C GLN A 60 2.79 5.93 18.72
N ASP A 61 2.26 6.54 17.67
CA ASP A 61 0.81 6.55 17.40
C ASP A 61 0.26 5.22 16.86
N PHE A 62 1.13 4.29 16.45
CA PHE A 62 0.79 3.00 15.83
C PHE A 62 1.39 1.78 16.55
N ALA A 63 2.07 1.99 17.68
CA ALA A 63 2.71 0.95 18.51
C ALA A 63 1.77 0.40 19.59
#